data_AF-A0A6I0FLB9-F1
#
_entry.id   AF-A0A6I0FLB9-F1
#
_cell.length_a   1.000
_cell.length_b   1.000
_cell.length_c   1.000
_cell.angle_alpha   90.00
_cell.angle_beta   90.00
_cell.angle_gamma   90.00
#
_symmetry.space_group_name_H-M   'P 1'
#
loop_
_entity.id
_entity.type
_entity.pdbx_description
1 polymer ?
#
loop_
_entity_poly.entity_id
_entity_poly.type
_entity_poly.pdbx_seq_one_letter_code
_entity_poly.pdbx_strand_id
1 'polypeptide(L)' 'MPWKQGKIKLADGTIYPAELLIEKGKEVWNVKIQSEGGLVEEIDPDHFAHKLKKSPDDVYPFTYELDN' A
#
# COMPACT_ATOMS: atom_id res chain seq x y z
N MET A 1 -12.45 13.57 2.00
CA MET A 1 -12.19 12.55 0.96
C MET A 1 -12.32 11.18 1.60
N PRO A 2 -13.10 10.23 1.05
CA PRO A 2 -13.26 8.92 1.67
C PRO A 2 -12.04 8.03 1.40
N TRP A 3 -11.57 7.36 2.45
CA TRP A 3 -10.67 6.22 2.30
C TRP A 3 -11.43 5.07 1.64
N LYS A 4 -10.80 4.40 0.67
CA LYS A 4 -11.35 3.23 0.01
C LYS A 4 -10.60 1.99 0.45
N GLN A 5 -11.33 0.94 0.81
CA GLN A 5 -10.71 -0.35 1.08
C GLN A 5 -10.22 -0.97 -0.23
N GLY A 6 -9.21 -1.82 -0.11
CA GLY A 6 -8.62 -2.50 -1.23
C GLY A 6 -7.42 -3.31 -0.78
N LYS A 7 -6.54 -3.54 -1.72
CA LYS A 7 -5.37 -4.39 -1.54
C LYS A 7 -4.26 -3.89 -2.44
N ILE A 8 -3.04 -3.96 -1.93
CA ILE A 8 -1.85 -3.76 -2.74
C ILE A 8 -1.17 -5.10 -2.98
N LYS A 9 -0.58 -5.25 -4.15
CA LYS A 9 0.29 -6.35 -4.50
C LYS A 9 1.69 -5.80 -4.72
N LEU A 10 2.63 -6.31 -3.93
CA LEU A 10 4.05 -5.99 -4.03
C LEU A 10 4.69 -6.73 -5.22
N ALA A 11 5.90 -6.29 -5.60
CA ALA A 11 6.61 -6.87 -6.74
C ALA A 11 6.96 -8.36 -6.51
N ASP A 12 7.19 -8.75 -5.26
CA ASP A 12 7.38 -10.15 -4.87
C ASP A 12 6.11 -11.02 -4.92
N GLY A 13 4.97 -10.43 -5.28
CA GLY A 13 3.68 -11.11 -5.39
C GLY A 13 2.86 -11.17 -4.11
N THR A 14 3.39 -10.69 -2.98
CA THR A 14 2.67 -10.63 -1.70
C THR A 14 1.51 -9.64 -1.80
N ILE A 15 0.34 -10.03 -1.29
CA ILE A 15 -0.86 -9.20 -1.28
C ILE A 15 -1.15 -8.77 0.16
N TYR A 16 -1.36 -7.48 0.38
CA TYR A 16 -1.78 -6.94 1.66
C TYR A 16 -3.10 -6.17 1.55
N PRO A 17 -4.02 -6.31 2.53
CA PRO A 17 -5.16 -5.41 2.64
C PRO A 17 -4.68 -3.99 2.90
N ALA A 18 -5.33 -3.02 2.27
CA ALA A 18 -4.95 -1.62 2.34
C ALA A 18 -6.15 -0.67 2.25
N GLU A 19 -6.02 0.49 2.86
CA GLU A 19 -6.92 1.63 2.66
C GLU A 19 -6.22 2.67 1.80
N LEU A 20 -6.84 3.07 0.69
CA LEU A 20 -6.30 4.04 -0.25
C LEU A 20 -7.09 5.34 -0.15
N LEU A 21 -6.38 6.44 0.09
CA LEU A 21 -6.92 7.78 -0.06
C LEU A 21 -6.71 8.21 -1.50
N ILE A 22 -7.80 8.31 -2.26
CA ILE A 22 -7.75 8.61 -3.70
C ILE A 22 -8.39 9.97 -3.94
N GLU A 23 -7.64 10.90 -4.53
CA GLU A 23 -8.20 12.15 -5.04
C GLU A 23 -8.80 11.91 -6.44
N LYS A 24 -10.09 12.24 -6.60
CA LYS A 24 -10.80 12.28 -7.90
C LYS A 24 -10.63 11.02 -8.77
N GLY A 25 -10.49 9.86 -8.12
CA GLY A 25 -10.53 8.54 -8.76
C GLY A 25 -9.32 8.17 -9.62
N LYS A 26 -8.25 8.99 -9.67
CA LYS A 26 -7.11 8.74 -10.57
C LYS A 26 -5.75 8.70 -9.88
N GLU A 27 -5.59 9.40 -8.75
CA GLU A 27 -4.31 9.43 -8.03
C GLU A 27 -4.50 8.94 -6.60
N VAL A 28 -3.72 7.92 -6.24
CA VAL A 28 -3.54 7.48 -4.87
C VAL A 28 -2.63 8.50 -4.19
N TRP A 29 -3.21 9.25 -3.24
CA TRP A 29 -2.47 10.22 -2.45
C TRP A 29 -1.78 9.54 -1.28
N ASN A 30 -2.48 8.64 -0.59
CA ASN A 30 -1.95 7.87 0.52
C ASN A 30 -2.44 6.43 0.47
N VAL A 31 -1.62 5.52 0.98
CA VAL A 31 -1.99 4.13 1.22
C VAL A 31 -1.71 3.83 2.68
N LYS A 32 -2.61 3.11 3.31
CA LYS A 32 -2.48 2.53 4.63
C LYS A 32 -2.53 1.03 4.50
N ILE A 33 -1.47 0.34 4.84
CA ILE A 33 -1.45 -1.12 4.75
C ILE A 33 -1.71 -1.70 6.11
N GLN A 34 -2.53 -2.74 6.16
CA GLN A 34 -2.76 -3.50 7.38
C GLN A 34 -1.95 -4.79 7.33
N SER A 35 -1.21 -5.06 8.41
CA SER A 35 -0.48 -6.32 8.63
C SER A 35 -1.05 -7.01 9.87
N GLU A 36 -0.62 -8.26 10.12
CA GLU A 36 -0.99 -8.99 11.35
C GLU A 36 -0.63 -8.23 12.64
N GLY A 37 0.30 -7.27 12.59
CA GLY A 37 0.68 -6.41 13.71
C GLY A 37 -0.03 -5.05 13.77
N GLY A 38 -0.97 -4.74 12.86
CA GLY A 38 -1.70 -3.47 12.80
C GLY A 38 -1.37 -2.58 11.59
N LEU A 39 -1.69 -1.28 11.71
CA LEU A 39 -1.49 -0.25 10.68
C LEU A 39 0.01 0.00 10.43
N VAL A 40 0.47 -0.20 9.19
CA VAL A 40 1.89 -0.20 8.85
C VAL A 40 2.45 1.22 8.66
N GLU A 41 1.99 2.00 7.68
CA GLU A 41 2.23 3.47 7.55
C GLU A 41 1.72 4.10 6.24
N GLU A 42 1.94 5.41 6.12
CA GLU A 42 1.86 6.33 4.96
C GLU A 42 3.17 6.27 4.14
N ILE A 43 3.11 6.23 2.80
CA ILE A 43 4.22 5.72 1.97
C ILE A 43 5.30 6.78 1.68
N ASP A 44 6.47 6.59 2.31
CA ASP A 44 7.80 6.84 1.72
C ASP A 44 8.37 5.46 1.29
N PRO A 45 8.79 5.27 0.02
CA PRO A 45 9.25 3.98 -0.51
C PRO A 45 10.35 3.30 0.30
N ASP A 46 11.35 4.07 0.72
CA ASP A 46 12.51 3.56 1.44
C ASP A 46 12.11 3.18 2.87
N HIS A 47 11.34 4.03 3.53
CA HIS A 47 10.84 3.77 4.87
C HIS A 47 9.90 2.56 4.90
N PHE A 48 9.06 2.42 3.87
CA PHE A 48 8.10 1.34 3.74
C PHE A 48 8.77 -0.02 3.50
N ALA A 49 9.78 -0.08 2.62
CA ALA A 49 10.56 -1.29 2.39
C ALA A 49 11.33 -1.74 3.65
N HIS A 50 11.96 -0.80 4.34
CA HIS A 50 12.65 -1.06 5.61
C HIS A 50 11.72 -1.66 6.67
N LYS A 51 10.48 -1.19 6.79
CA LYS A 51 9.49 -1.73 7.72
C LYS A 51 9.04 -3.14 7.38
N LEU A 52 8.89 -3.45 6.10
CA LEU A 52 8.57 -4.80 5.62
C LEU A 52 9.75 -5.77 5.68
N LYS A 53 10.94 -5.29 6.09
CA LYS A 53 12.20 -6.05 6.01
C LYS A 53 12.47 -6.54 4.58
N LYS A 54 12.11 -5.72 3.59
CA LYS A 54 12.28 -5.97 2.15
C LYS A 54 13.13 -4.86 1.53
N SER A 55 13.66 -5.10 0.33
CA SER A 55 14.33 -4.04 -0.43
C SER A 55 13.29 -3.16 -1.14
N PRO A 56 13.58 -1.87 -1.40
CA PRO A 56 12.67 -1.00 -2.16
C PRO A 56 12.25 -1.57 -3.51
N ASP A 57 13.13 -2.30 -4.19
CA ASP A 57 12.87 -2.98 -5.46
C ASP A 57 11.84 -4.13 -5.36
N ASP A 58 11.66 -4.72 -4.17
CA ASP A 58 10.64 -5.77 -3.94
C ASP A 58 9.25 -5.17 -3.68
N VAL A 59 9.22 -3.88 -3.38
CA VAL A 59 8.03 -3.13 -2.97
C VAL A 59 7.53 -2.25 -4.10
N TYR A 60 8.45 -1.75 -4.93
CA TYR A 60 8.15 -0.91 -6.08
C TYR A 60 8.46 -1.60 -7.42
N PRO A 61 7.63 -1.37 -8.45
CA PRO A 61 6.32 -0.72 -8.40
C PRO A 61 5.26 -1.65 -7.80
N PHE A 62 4.41 -1.15 -6.88
CA PHE A 62 3.24 -1.90 -6.41
C PHE A 62 2.01 -1.58 -7.28
N THR A 63 1.15 -2.59 -7.44
CA THR A 63 -0.18 -2.41 -8.04
C THR A 63 -1.22 -2.43 -6.93
N TYR A 64 -2.33 -1.69 -7.10
CA TYR A 64 -3.44 -1.71 -6.16
C TYR A 64 -4.74 -2.10 -6.85
N GLU A 65 -5.61 -2.80 -6.11
CA GLU A 65 -7.00 -3.05 -6.45
C GLU A 65 -7.87 -2.43 -5.35
N LEU A 66 -8.95 -1.76 -5.75
CA LEU A 66 -9.97 -1.29 -4.81
C LEU A 66 -11.02 -2.38 -4.63
N ASP A 67 -11.46 -2.59 -3.40
CA ASP A 67 -12.63 -3.41 -3.15
C ASP A 67 -13.87 -2.60 -3.57
N ASN A 68 -14.71 -3.21 -4.40
CA ASN A 68 -15.90 -2.60 -5.02
C ASN A 68 -17.03 -2.42 -4.01
#